data_AF-A0A534W403-F1
#
_entry.id   AF-A0A534W403-F1
#
_cell.length_a   1.000
_cell.length_b   1.000
_cell.length_c   1.000
_cell.angle_alpha   90.00
_cell.angle_beta   90.00
_cell.angle_gamma   90.00
#
_symmetry.space_group_name_H-M   'P 1'
#
loop_
_entity.id
_entity.type
_entity.pdbx_description
1 polymer ?
#
loop_
_entity_poly.entity_id
_entity_poly.type
_entity_poly.pdbx_seq_one_letter_code
_entity_poly.pdbx_strand_id
1 'polypeptide(L)' 'LAEIAHAHGATPRQVALAFLVRRAGVFTIPKAARVEHALENAAAGELVLSAEEETRLDRAFPRGRPGRGVPVL' A
#
# COMPACT_ATOMS: atom_id res chain seq x y z
N LEU A 1 1.42 0.80 -9.73
CA LEU A 1 0.67 1.64 -8.76
C LEU A 1 -0.18 2.70 -9.46
N ALA A 2 0.37 3.53 -10.36
CA ALA A 2 -0.37 4.61 -11.02
C ALA A 2 -1.65 4.17 -11.76
N GLU A 3 -1.62 3.05 -12.48
CA GLU A 3 -2.80 2.52 -13.18
C GLU A 3 -3.95 2.14 -12.23
N ILE A 4 -3.63 1.43 -11.14
CA ILE A 4 -4.60 1.07 -10.10
C ILE A 4 -5.14 2.34 -9.43
N ALA A 5 -4.24 3.28 -9.10
CA ALA A 5 -4.63 4.55 -8.50
C ALA A 5 -5.63 5.31 -9.39
N HIS A 6 -5.37 5.36 -10.70
CA HIS A 6 -6.27 5.99 -11.67
C HIS A 6 -7.64 5.31 -11.71
N ALA A 7 -7.70 3.97 -11.73
CA ALA A 7 -8.95 3.21 -11.74
C ALA A 7 -9.83 3.47 -10.50
N HIS A 8 -9.20 3.76 -9.36
CA HIS A 8 -9.89 4.04 -8.10
C HIS A 8 -10.09 5.54 -7.81
N GLY A 9 -9.65 6.45 -8.69
CA GLY A 9 -9.64 7.89 -8.39
C GLY A 9 -8.80 8.25 -7.17
N ALA A 10 -7.79 7.43 -6.87
CA ALA A 10 -6.94 7.51 -5.70
C ALA A 10 -5.51 7.95 -6.09
N THR A 11 -4.66 8.18 -5.09
CA THR A 11 -3.23 8.39 -5.32
C THR A 11 -2.45 7.07 -5.27
N PRO A 12 -1.27 6.99 -5.92
CA PRO A 12 -0.39 5.83 -5.78
C PRO A 12 -0.01 5.50 -4.32
N ARG A 13 0.04 6.51 -3.44
CA ARG A 13 0.33 6.35 -2.01
C ARG A 13 -0.83 5.67 -1.30
N GLN A 14 -2.08 6.05 -1.60
CA GLN A 14 -3.26 5.38 -1.05
C GLN A 14 -3.29 3.91 -1.45
N VAL A 15 -3.02 3.59 -2.72
CA VAL A 15 -2.94 2.19 -3.18
C VAL A 15 -1.87 1.40 -2.41
N ALA A 16 -0.69 1.99 -2.19
CA ALA A 16 0.37 1.34 -1.45
C ALA A 16 -0.03 1.07 0.01
N LEU A 17 -0.64 2.04 0.69
CA LEU A 17 -1.08 1.89 2.07
C LEU A 17 -2.22 0.88 2.22
N ALA A 18 -3.23 0.93 1.35
CA ALA A 18 -4.32 -0.04 1.31
C ALA A 18 -3.80 -1.47 1.13
N PHE A 19 -2.86 -1.66 0.20
CA PHE A 19 -2.22 -2.94 -0.02
C PHE A 19 -1.44 -3.46 1.19
N LEU A 20 -0.77 -2.59 1.95
CA LEU A 20 -0.02 -2.98 3.13
C LEU A 20 -0.94 -3.44 4.27
N VAL A 21 -2.06 -2.75 4.48
CA VAL A 21 -3.00 -3.05 5.59
C VAL A 21 -4.03 -4.13 5.23
N ARG A 22 -4.02 -4.68 4.00
CA ARG A 22 -4.96 -5.73 3.56
C ARG A 22 -4.97 -6.99 4.42
N ARG A 23 -3.89 -7.26 5.15
CA ARG A 23 -3.76 -8.44 6.02
C ARG A 23 -4.05 -8.06 7.46
N ALA A 24 -4.89 -8.85 8.12
CA ALA A 24 -5.13 -8.71 9.55
C ALA A 24 -3.80 -8.77 10.32
N GLY A 25 -3.66 -7.89 11.32
CA GLY A 25 -2.45 -7.78 12.15
C GLY A 25 -1.31 -6.95 11.54
N VAL A 26 -1.51 -6.32 10.37
CA VAL A 26 -0.55 -5.35 9.81
C VAL A 26 -1.04 -3.93 10.07
N PHE A 27 -0.20 -3.12 10.71
CA PHE A 27 -0.46 -1.70 10.96
C PHE A 27 0.67 -0.87 10.36
N THR A 28 0.33 0.09 9.50
CA THR A 28 1.31 1.00 8.88
C THR A 28 1.44 2.28 9.70
N ILE A 29 2.65 2.85 9.75
CA ILE A 29 2.96 4.12 10.44
C ILE A 29 3.52 5.16 9.45
N PRO A 30 2.74 5.57 8.42
CA PRO A 30 3.26 6.49 7.41
C PRO A 30 3.45 7.90 7.97
N LYS A 31 4.66 8.44 7.83
CA LYS A 31 4.98 9.82 8.22
C LYS A 31 4.35 10.82 7.23
N ALA A 32 3.69 11.85 7.75
CA ALA A 32 3.24 13.01 7.00
C ALA A 32 3.64 14.30 7.74
N ALA A 33 4.26 15.24 7.02
CA ALA A 33 4.60 16.58 7.56
C ALA A 33 3.62 17.68 7.08
N ARG A 34 2.67 17.30 6.22
CA ARG A 34 1.66 18.17 5.62
C ARG A 34 0.29 17.56 5.91
N VAL A 35 -0.70 18.41 6.18
CA VAL A 35 -2.05 17.95 6.55
C VAL A 35 -2.69 17.17 5.40
N GLU A 36 -2.46 17.63 4.17
CA GLU A 36 -2.98 16.99 2.96
C GLU A 36 -2.51 15.54 2.85
N HIS A 37 -1.24 15.27 3.16
CA HIS A 37 -0.70 13.91 3.18
C HIS A 37 -1.25 13.07 4.33
N ALA A 38 -1.54 13.67 5.48
CA ALA A 38 -2.13 12.94 6.60
C ALA A 38 -3.56 12.51 6.28
N LEU A 39 -4.35 13.40 5.67
CA LEU A 39 -5.71 13.10 5.18
C LEU A 39 -5.67 12.03 4.08
N GLU A 40 -4.75 12.15 3.13
CA GLU A 40 -4.57 11.16 2.07
C GLU A 40 -4.19 9.78 2.64
N ASN A 41 -3.28 9.72 3.62
CA ASN A 41 -2.91 8.47 4.29
C ASN A 41 -4.11 7.83 5.01
N ALA A 42 -4.92 8.65 5.70
CA ALA A 42 -6.11 8.16 6.40
C ALA A 42 -7.15 7.60 5.41
N ALA A 43 -7.41 8.31 4.31
CA ALA A 43 -8.35 7.88 3.28
C ALA A 43 -7.95 6.57 2.57
N ALA A 44 -6.69 6.14 2.68
CA ALA A 44 -6.26 4.85 2.15
C ALA A 44 -6.94 3.64 2.81
N GLY A 45 -7.42 3.79 4.06
CA GLY A 45 -8.12 2.71 4.77
C GLY A 45 -9.49 2.35 4.18
N GLU A 46 -10.10 3.28 3.44
CA GLU A 46 -11.39 3.08 2.77
C GLU A 46 -11.24 2.45 1.37
N LEU A 47 -10.00 2.35 0.86
CA LEU A 47 -9.72 1.82 -0.46
C LEU A 47 -9.69 0.29 -0.44
N VAL A 48 -10.68 -0.34 -1.08
CA VAL A 48 -10.75 -1.80 -1.22
C VAL A 48 -10.16 -2.21 -2.57
N LEU A 49 -9.00 -2.87 -2.53
CA LEU A 49 -8.38 -3.45 -3.73
C LEU A 49 -9.08 -4.76 -4.10
N SER A 50 -9.28 -4.98 -5.40
CA SER A 50 -9.76 -6.27 -5.88
C SER A 50 -8.68 -7.35 -5.76
N ALA A 51 -9.09 -8.62 -5.71
CA ALA A 51 -8.16 -9.76 -5.69
C ALA A 51 -7.20 -9.78 -6.90
N GLU A 52 -7.67 -9.29 -8.06
CA GLU A 52 -6.83 -9.16 -9.26
C GLU A 52 -5.75 -8.09 -9.06
N GLU A 53 -6.12 -6.93 -8.51
CA GLU A 53 -5.16 -5.85 -8.23
C GLU A 53 -4.14 -6.25 -7.17
N GLU A 54 -4.57 -6.94 -6.11
CA GLU A 54 -3.65 -7.51 -5.13
C GLU A 54 -2.68 -8.49 -5.78
N THR A 55 -3.17 -9.37 -6.66
CA THR A 55 -2.34 -10.33 -7.41
C THR A 55 -1.35 -9.63 -8.34
N ARG A 56 -1.79 -8.55 -9.02
CA ARG A 56 -0.92 -7.72 -9.86
C ARG A 56 0.19 -7.07 -9.03
N LEU A 57 -0.14 -6.58 -7.83
CA LEU A 57 0.83 -5.97 -6.93
C LEU A 57 1.81 -6.98 -6.34
N ASP A 58 1.35 -8.16 -5.92
CA ASP A 58 2.23 -9.24 -5.45
C ASP A 58 3.21 -9.70 -6.54
N ARG A 59 2.78 -9.71 -7.82
CA ARG A 59 3.66 -10.01 -8.96
C ARG A 59 4.67 -8.91 -9.26
N ALA A 60 4.26 -7.64 -9.15
CA ALA A 60 5.12 -6.49 -9.36
C ALA A 60 6.16 -6.33 -8.24
N PHE A 61 5.83 -6.75 -7.03
CA PHE A 61 6.69 -6.67 -5.84
C PHE A 61 6.90 -8.06 -5.21
N PRO A 62 7.65 -8.95 -5.87
CA PRO A 62 7.84 -10.31 -5.38
C PRO A 62 8.57 -10.33 -4.04
N ARG A 63 8.15 -11.23 -3.15
CA ARG A 63 8.80 -11.41 -1.84
C ARG A 63 10.23 -11.92 -2.05
N GLY A 64 11.17 -11.40 -1.25
CA GLY A 64 12.55 -11.86 -1.24
C GLY A 64 12.69 -13.31 -0.75
N ARG A 65 13.89 -13.90 -0.93
CA ARG A 65 14.19 -15.26 -0.46
C ARG A 65 14.01 -15.37 1.06
N PRO A 66 13.39 -16.47 1.56
CA PRO A 66 13.33 -16.74 2.99
C PRO A 66 14.72 -16.77 3.62
N GLY A 67 14.86 -16.27 4.86
CA GLY A 67 16.12 -16.29 5.60
C GLY A 67 17.11 -15.17 5.23
N ARG A 68 16.83 -14.34 4.23
CA ARG A 68 17.54 -13.06 4.09
C ARG A 68 17.13 -12.19 5.28
N GLY A 69 18.11 -11.73 6.06
CA GLY A 69 17.86 -10.84 7.21
C GLY A 69 17.00 -9.64 6.82
N VAL A 70 16.27 -9.09 7.80
CA VAL A 70 15.44 -7.90 7.58
C VAL A 70 16.35 -6.75 7.16
N PRO A 71 16.11 -6.11 6.00
CA PRO A 71 16.84 -4.91 5.63
C PRO A 71 16.67 -3.86 6.73
N VAL A 72 17.77 -3.48 7.36
CA VAL A 72 17.85 -2.37 8.30
C VAL A 72 18.49 -1.18 7.58
N LEU A 73 18.00 0.02 7.91
CA LEU A 73 18.53 1.30 7.42
C LEU A 73 19.68 1.78 8.31
#